data_AF-U7QSH2-F1
#
_entry.id   AF-U7QSH2-F1
#
_cell.length_a   1.000
_cell.length_b   1.000
_cell.length_c   1.000
_cell.angle_alpha   90.00
_cell.angle_beta   90.00
_cell.angle_gamma   90.00
#
_symmetry.space_group_name_H-M   'P 1'
#
loop_
_entity.id
_entity.type
_entity.pdbx_description
1 polymer ?
#
loop_
_entity_poly.entity_id
_entity_poly.type
_entity_poly.pdbx_seq_one_letter_code
_entity_poly.pdbx_strand_id
1 'polypeptide(L)' 'MADFRGSNTPRELRDKWQTPIEIFTALDFEFGFYLDAAADHGNALCAHYLTERDNALECEWISYGAIWCNPPYSDITPWI' A
#
# COMPACT_ATOMS: atom_id res chain seq x y z
N MET A 1 -9.15 25.11 -4.90
CA MET A 1 -8.69 24.48 -3.65
C MET A 1 -7.70 23.41 -4.06
N ALA A 2 -6.40 23.63 -3.84
CA ALA A 2 -5.36 22.66 -4.13
C ALA A 2 -5.11 21.87 -2.84
N ASP A 3 -5.68 20.68 -2.73
CA ASP A 3 -5.41 19.74 -1.64
C ASP A 3 -4.04 19.09 -1.82
N PHE A 4 -3.48 18.55 -0.72
CA PHE A 4 -2.15 17.93 -0.57
C PHE A 4 -1.08 18.43 -1.57
N ARG A 5 -0.49 19.59 -1.27
CA ARG A 5 0.66 20.20 -1.97
C ARG A 5 0.48 20.47 -3.48
N GLY A 6 -0.74 20.51 -4.00
CA GLY A 6 -0.98 20.84 -5.42
C GLY A 6 -0.88 19.65 -6.38
N SER A 7 -1.16 18.44 -5.89
CA SER A 7 -1.34 17.28 -6.76
C SER A 7 -2.50 17.49 -7.75
N ASN A 8 -2.36 16.94 -8.96
CA ASN A 8 -3.42 16.91 -9.97
C ASN A 8 -4.23 15.59 -9.93
N THR A 9 -3.85 14.65 -9.07
CA THR A 9 -4.56 13.38 -8.91
C THR A 9 -5.94 13.66 -8.27
N PRO A 10 -7.03 13.08 -8.80
CA PRO A 10 -8.35 13.18 -8.18
C PRO A 10 -8.31 12.77 -6.70
N ARG A 11 -9.05 13.48 -5.84
CA ARG A 11 -8.94 13.35 -4.39
C ARG A 11 -9.19 11.92 -3.91
N GLU A 12 -10.18 11.27 -4.50
CA GLU A 12 -10.60 9.90 -4.24
C GLU A 12 -9.59 8.82 -4.67
N LEU A 13 -8.60 9.19 -5.50
CA LEU A 13 -7.56 8.28 -6.00
C LEU A 13 -6.21 8.46 -5.31
N ARG A 14 -5.99 9.56 -4.58
CA ARG A 14 -4.70 9.88 -3.98
C ARG A 14 -4.26 8.87 -2.93
N ASP A 15 -5.20 8.47 -2.09
CA ASP A 15 -4.96 7.51 -1.01
C ASP A 15 -4.90 6.08 -1.53
N LYS A 16 -5.27 5.88 -2.80
CA LYS A 16 -5.20 4.60 -3.52
C LYS A 16 -4.03 4.53 -4.49
N TRP A 17 -3.17 5.54 -4.49
CA TRP A 17 -2.08 5.62 -5.46
C TRP A 17 -1.09 4.48 -5.27
N GLN A 18 -1.10 3.55 -6.22
CA GLN A 18 -0.22 2.40 -6.24
C GLN A 18 1.20 2.79 -6.67
N THR A 19 2.20 2.06 -6.19
CA THR A 19 3.55 2.13 -6.75
C THR A 19 3.53 1.64 -8.20
N PRO A 20 4.17 2.35 -9.16
CA PRO A 20 4.27 1.89 -10.54
C PRO A 20 4.80 0.45 -10.62
N ILE A 21 4.16 -0.36 -11.45
CA ILE A 21 4.39 -1.81 -11.47
C ILE A 21 5.85 -2.16 -11.81
N GLU A 22 6.52 -1.34 -12.61
CA GLU A 22 7.92 -1.55 -12.99
C GLU A 22 8.87 -1.35 -11.82
N ILE A 23 8.59 -0.38 -10.94
CA ILE A 23 9.36 -0.12 -9.72
C ILE A 23 9.12 -1.26 -8.73
N PHE A 24 7.86 -1.62 -8.50
CA PHE A 24 7.52 -2.72 -7.62
C PHE A 24 8.17 -4.02 -8.09
N THR A 25 8.04 -4.36 -9.37
CA THR A 25 8.59 -5.59 -9.96
C THR A 25 10.12 -5.66 -9.82
N ALA A 26 10.83 -4.56 -10.06
CA ALA A 26 12.29 -4.53 -9.90
C ALA A 26 12.72 -4.79 -8.45
N LEU A 27 11.99 -4.25 -7.48
CA LEU A 27 12.25 -4.47 -6.06
C LEU A 27 11.81 -5.88 -5.62
N ASP A 28 10.69 -6.38 -6.16
CA ASP A 28 10.20 -7.72 -5.89
C ASP A 28 11.19 -8.79 -6.35
N PHE A 29 11.86 -8.59 -7.49
CA PHE A 29 12.94 -9.49 -7.91
C PHE A 29 14.13 -9.54 -6.94
N GLU A 30 14.44 -8.43 -6.27
CA GLU A 30 15.56 -8.35 -5.33
C GLU A 30 15.19 -8.88 -3.93
N PHE A 31 13.98 -8.56 -3.46
CA PHE A 31 13.58 -8.77 -2.07
C PHE A 31 12.53 -9.88 -1.87
N GLY A 32 11.84 -10.29 -2.94
CA GLY A 32 10.76 -11.27 -2.92
C GLY A 32 9.63 -10.87 -1.99
N PHE A 33 8.79 -9.91 -2.39
CA PHE A 33 7.66 -9.48 -1.60
C PHE A 33 6.57 -10.54 -1.55
N TYR A 34 6.01 -10.72 -0.36
CA TYR A 34 4.93 -11.67 -0.13
C TYR A 34 3.67 -11.00 0.40
N LEU A 35 3.82 -9.98 1.24
CA LEU A 35 2.73 -9.23 1.84
C LEU A 35 2.77 -7.76 1.39
N ASP A 36 1.61 -7.25 0.98
CA ASP A 36 1.36 -5.81 0.82
C ASP A 36 0.59 -5.30 2.06
N ALA A 37 1.30 -4.66 2.97
CA ALA A 37 0.79 -4.26 4.28
C ALA A 37 -0.16 -3.06 4.23
N ALA A 38 -0.32 -2.41 3.06
CA ALA A 38 -1.22 -1.27 2.92
C ALA A 38 -1.85 -1.15 1.52
N ALA A 39 -2.90 -1.94 1.25
CA ALA A 39 -3.60 -1.95 -0.04
C ALA A 39 -5.14 -2.11 0.04
N ASP A 40 -5.82 -1.93 -1.08
CA ASP A 40 -7.20 -2.34 -1.31
C ASP A 40 -7.29 -3.39 -2.42
N HIS A 41 -8.49 -3.92 -2.66
CA HIS A 41 -8.71 -4.93 -3.70
C HIS A 41 -8.32 -4.47 -5.12
N GLY A 42 -8.27 -3.17 -5.38
CA GLY A 42 -7.95 -2.59 -6.68
C GLY A 42 -6.49 -2.19 -6.86
N ASN A 43 -5.72 -2.07 -5.77
CA ASN A 43 -4.33 -1.60 -5.81
C ASN A 43 -3.32 -2.51 -5.07
N ALA A 44 -3.72 -3.69 -4.61
CA ALA A 44 -2.79 -4.66 -4.05
C ALA A 44 -1.74 -5.11 -5.07
N LEU A 45 -0.48 -5.17 -4.62
CA LEU A 45 0.66 -5.65 -5.42
C LEU A 45 1.06 -7.09 -5.08
N CYS A 46 0.63 -7.59 -3.92
CA CYS A 46 0.81 -8.97 -3.49
C CYS A 46 -0.54 -9.70 -3.42
N ALA A 47 -0.52 -11.02 -3.60
CA ALA A 47 -1.72 -11.84 -3.41
C ALA A 47 -2.20 -11.87 -1.95
N HIS A 48 -1.26 -11.75 -1.00
CA HIS A 48 -1.55 -11.52 0.41
C HIS A 48 -1.39 -10.03 0.70
N TYR A 49 -2.43 -9.41 1.26
CA TYR A 49 -2.43 -7.99 1.56
C TYR A 49 -3.36 -7.69 2.74
N LEU A 50 -3.06 -6.60 3.42
CA LEU A 50 -3.92 -6.00 4.43
C LEU A 50 -4.73 -4.87 3.80
N THR A 51 -5.92 -4.65 4.33
CA THR A 51 -6.82 -3.53 3.99
C THR A 51 -6.97 -2.57 5.16
N GLU A 52 -7.59 -1.41 4.93
CA GLU A 52 -7.96 -0.45 5.98
C GLU A 52 -8.87 -1.03 7.09
N ARG A 53 -9.36 -2.26 6.92
CA ARG A 53 -10.17 -2.99 7.92
C ARG A 53 -9.31 -3.89 8.81
N ASP A 54 -8.07 -4.11 8.41
CA ASP A 54 -7.10 -4.93 9.12
C ASP A 54 -6.20 -3.96 9.91
N ASN A 55 -6.45 -3.84 11.21
CA ASN A 55 -5.56 -3.06 12.08
C ASN A 55 -4.17 -3.76 12.06
N ALA A 56 -3.18 -3.11 11.46
CA ALA A 56 -1.86 -3.69 11.25
C ALA A 56 -1.05 -3.84 12.55
N LEU A 57 -1.47 -3.23 13.67
CA LEU A 57 -0.94 -3.48 15.01
C LEU A 57 -1.58 -4.68 15.71
N GLU A 58 -2.76 -5.11 15.27
CA GLU A 58 -3.54 -6.20 15.88
C GLU A 58 -3.58 -7.48 15.03
N CYS A 59 -3.13 -7.44 13.77
CA CYS A 59 -3.05 -8.61 12.91
C CYS A 59 -1.62 -9.13 12.73
N GLU A 60 -1.48 -10.44 12.48
CA GLU A 60 -0.19 -11.04 12.15
C GLU A 60 0.26 -10.66 10.74
N TRP A 61 1.53 -10.27 10.61
CA TRP A 61 2.17 -10.00 9.33
C TRP A 61 2.76 -11.31 8.77
N ILE A 62 1.88 -12.19 8.28
CA ILE A 62 2.28 -13.49 7.72
C ILE A 62 3.07 -13.26 6.44
N SER A 63 4.33 -13.71 6.41
CA SER A 63 5.18 -13.56 5.24
C SER A 63 6.18 -14.70 5.06
N TYR A 64 6.39 -15.11 3.80
CA TYR A 64 7.50 -15.98 3.39
C TYR A 64 8.59 -15.20 2.63
N GLY A 65 8.50 -13.87 2.61
CA GLY A 65 9.41 -12.96 1.92
C GLY A 65 9.43 -11.57 2.55
N ALA A 66 9.91 -10.58 1.80
CA ALA A 66 9.85 -9.19 2.24
C ALA A 66 8.39 -8.68 2.28
N ILE A 67 8.19 -7.54 2.94
CA ILE A 67 6.88 -6.90 3.10
C ILE A 67 6.92 -5.54 2.43
N TRP A 68 5.98 -5.31 1.52
CA TRP A 68 5.76 -4.02 0.88
C TRP A 68 4.80 -3.19 1.73
N CYS A 69 5.06 -1.89 1.89
CA CYS A 69 4.20 -1.01 2.67
C CYS A 69 4.15 0.37 2.02
N ASN A 70 3.00 0.70 1.45
CA ASN A 70 2.73 1.98 0.78
C ASN A 70 1.38 2.58 1.28
N PRO A 71 1.29 3.00 2.55
CA PRO A 71 0.05 3.50 3.12
C PRO A 71 -0.30 4.89 2.57
N PRO A 72 -1.58 5.30 2.69
CA PRO A 72 -2.00 6.63 2.25
C PRO A 72 -1.25 7.75 3.00
N TYR A 73 -0.91 8.81 2.28
CA TYR A 73 -0.22 9.97 2.87
C TYR A 73 -1.14 10.88 3.69
N SER A 74 -2.45 10.83 3.43
CA SER A 74 -3.42 11.75 4.03
C SER A 74 -3.78 11.37 5.48
N ASP A 75 -4.04 10.08 5.71
CA ASP A 75 -4.44 9.52 6.99
C ASP A 75 -4.07 8.03 7.06
N ILE A 76 -3.07 7.72 7.90
CA ILE A 76 -2.61 6.34 8.13
C ILE A 76 -3.38 5.65 9.27
N THR A 77 -4.17 6.38 10.06
CA THR A 77 -4.80 5.85 11.28
C THR A 77 -5.69 4.62 11.05
N PRO A 78 -6.41 4.45 9.91
CA PRO A 78 -7.17 3.22 9.67
C PRO A 78 -6.34 1.93 9.68
N TRP A 79 -5.01 2.05 9.51
CA TRP A 79 -4.07 0.93 9.45
C TRP A 79 -3.39 0.63 10.80
N ILE A 80 -3.67 1.43 11.86
CA ILE A 80 -2.96 1.41 13.16
C ILE A 80 -3.96 1.18 14.30
#